data_AF-X1GFR1-F1
#
_entry.id   AF-X1GFR1-F1
#
_cell.length_a   1.000
_cell.length_b   1.000
_cell.length_c   1.000
_cell.angle_alpha   90.00
_cell.angle_beta   90.00
_cell.angle_gamma   90.00
#
_symmetry.space_group_name_H-M   'P 1'
#
loop_
_entity.id
_entity.type
_entity.pdbx_description
1 polymer ?
#
loop_
_entity_poly.entity_id
_entity_poly.type
_entity_poly.pdbx_seq_one_letter_code
_entity_poly.pdbx_strand_id
1 'polypeptide(L)'
;MWHGNLDLEEDIKELRSKIKKDLFQGIKKYKLTPLEFTILETIFNCKELADYDLILNLNKHFAGTWEAQSGTIYPILSKLKRDGLILLIILISLISDAM
;
A
#
# COMPACT_ATOMS: atom_id res chain seq x y z
N MET A 1 0.51 42.35 7.00
CA MET A 1 -0.65 41.46 6.83
C MET A 1 -0.28 40.42 5.80
N TRP A 2 0.04 39.20 6.24
CA TRP A 2 0.44 38.10 5.35
C TRP A 2 -0.84 37.45 4.81
N HIS A 3 -1.22 37.79 3.57
CA HIS A 3 -2.22 37.04 2.82
C HIS A 3 -1.51 35.88 2.12
N GLY A 4 -1.03 34.92 2.91
CA GLY A 4 -0.53 33.66 2.38
C GLY A 4 -1.72 32.75 2.19
N ASN A 5 -2.38 32.84 1.04
CA ASN A 5 -3.27 31.76 0.61
C ASN A 5 -2.33 30.56 0.39
N LEU A 6 -2.17 29.74 1.42
CA LEU A 6 -1.47 28.47 1.35
C LEU A 6 -2.23 27.66 0.32
N ASP A 7 -1.71 27.60 -0.90
CA ASP A 7 -2.23 26.71 -1.92
C ASP A 7 -1.79 25.30 -1.54
N LEU A 8 -2.48 24.77 -0.53
CA LEU A 8 -2.22 23.46 0.08
C LEU A 8 -2.22 22.38 -0.99
N GLU A 9 -2.95 22.55 -2.09
CA GLU A 9 -2.95 21.64 -3.21
C GLU A 9 -1.59 21.59 -3.92
N GLU A 10 -0.94 22.74 -4.12
CA GLU A 10 0.38 22.84 -4.74
C GLU A 10 1.47 22.23 -3.85
N ASP A 11 1.42 22.53 -2.54
CA ASP A 11 2.35 21.97 -1.55
C ASP A 11 2.19 20.45 -1.44
N ILE A 12 0.95 19.94 -1.41
CA ILE A 12 0.67 18.50 -1.39
C ILE A 12 1.19 17.83 -2.67
N LYS A 13 1.00 18.47 -3.83
CA LYS A 13 1.47 17.97 -5.12
C LYS A 13 2.99 17.91 -5.18
N GLU A 14 3.69 18.91 -4.65
CA GLU A 14 5.15 18.91 -4.56
C GLU A 14 5.64 17.81 -3.61
N LEU A 15 5.05 17.69 -2.42
CA LEU A 15 5.38 16.66 -1.43
C LEU A 15 5.22 15.25 -2.03
N ARG A 16 4.10 15.03 -2.73
CA ARG A 16 3.77 13.77 -3.40
C ARG A 16 4.77 13.44 -4.50
N SER A 17 5.26 14.43 -5.24
CA SER A 17 6.27 14.25 -6.28
C SER A 17 7.64 13.83 -5.70
N LYS A 18 8.06 14.43 -4.58
CA LYS A 18 9.30 14.08 -3.87
C LYS A 18 9.22 12.67 -3.30
N ILE A 19 8.12 12.35 -2.60
CA ILE A 19 7.86 11.02 -2.03
C ILE A 19 7.83 9.95 -3.13
N LYS A 20 7.17 10.23 -4.27
CA LYS A 20 7.14 9.33 -5.42
C LYS A 20 8.56 9.08 -5.94
N LYS A 21 9.37 10.13 -6.12
CA LYS A 21 10.73 9.97 -6.65
C LYS A 21 11.62 9.16 -5.71
N ASP A 22 11.59 9.45 -4.41
CA ASP A 22 12.46 8.79 -3.43
C ASP A 22 12.05 7.33 -3.18
N LEU A 23 10.73 7.04 -3.13
CA LEU A 23 10.23 5.67 -3.04
C LEU A 23 10.58 4.88 -4.30
N PHE A 24 10.32 5.41 -5.50
CA PHE A 24 10.52 4.65 -6.73
C PHE A 24 12.01 4.42 -7.06
N GLN A 25 12.93 5.30 -6.62
CA GLN A 25 14.36 5.09 -6.81
C GLN A 25 14.96 4.03 -5.87
N GLY A 26 14.34 3.80 -4.70
CA GLY A 26 14.76 2.78 -3.73
C GLY A 26 14.25 1.36 -4.03
N ILE A 27 13.28 1.20 -4.93
CA ILE A 27 12.69 -0.10 -5.25
C ILE A 27 13.65 -0.87 -6.16
N LYS A 28 14.45 -1.76 -5.55
CA LYS A 28 15.09 -2.85 -6.29
C LYS A 28 14.01 -3.67 -7.00
N LYS A 29 14.33 -4.30 -8.15
CA LYS A 29 13.42 -5.26 -8.82
C LYS A 29 12.95 -6.31 -7.80
N TYR A 30 11.74 -6.13 -7.26
CA TYR A 30 11.16 -7.05 -6.29
C TYR A 30 10.56 -8.22 -7.03
N LYS A 31 11.07 -9.43 -6.78
CA LYS A 31 10.33 -10.66 -7.08
C LYS A 31 9.37 -10.89 -5.93
N LEU A 32 8.13 -10.42 -6.08
CA LEU A 32 7.05 -10.76 -5.18
C LEU A 32 6.69 -12.23 -5.36
N THR A 33 6.52 -12.93 -4.25
CA THR A 33 5.82 -14.21 -4.27
C THR A 33 4.34 -13.99 -4.62
N PRO A 34 3.63 -15.01 -5.13
CA PRO A 34 2.20 -14.89 -5.40
C PRO A 34 1.40 -14.39 -4.19
N LEU A 35 1.72 -14.88 -2.98
CA LEU A 35 1.04 -14.47 -1.76
C LEU A 35 1.30 -13.00 -1.39
N GLU A 36 2.56 -12.55 -1.50
CA GLU A 36 2.90 -11.13 -1.30
C GLU A 36 2.17 -10.23 -2.30
N PHE A 37 2.06 -10.67 -3.56
CA PHE A 37 1.30 -9.96 -4.59
C PHE A 37 -0.18 -9.87 -4.23
N THR A 38 -0.82 -11.00 -3.87
CA THR A 38 -2.24 -11.00 -3.47
C THR A 38 -2.50 -10.12 -2.25
N ILE A 39 -1.60 -10.10 -1.27
CA ILE A 39 -1.72 -9.21 -0.10
C ILE A 39 -1.68 -7.74 -0.54
N LEU A 40 -0.73 -7.36 -1.39
CA LEU A 40 -0.64 -5.98 -1.89
C LEU A 40 -1.87 -5.60 -2.75
N GLU A 41 -2.36 -6.52 -3.56
CA GLU A 41 -3.55 -6.32 -4.39
C GLU A 41 -4.82 -6.17 -3.54
N THR A 42 -4.96 -6.98 -2.50
CA THR A 42 -6.06 -6.84 -1.54
C THR A 42 -6.00 -5.48 -0.83
N ILE A 43 -4.79 -5.05 -0.42
CA ILE A 43 -4.57 -3.72 0.19
C ILE A 43 -4.89 -2.58 -0.77
N PHE A 44 -4.51 -2.71 -2.04
CA PHE A 44 -4.79 -1.71 -3.06
C PHE A 44 -6.29 -1.53 -3.29
N ASN A 45 -7.04 -2.64 -3.32
CA ASN A 45 -8.46 -2.67 -3.64
C ASN A 45 -9.37 -2.31 -2.46
N CYS A 46 -8.95 -2.60 -1.22
CA CYS A 46 -9.73 -2.27 -0.03
C CYS A 46 -9.19 -0.97 0.58
N LYS A 47 -9.84 0.14 0.22
CA LYS A 47 -9.49 1.53 0.59
C LYS A 47 -9.32 1.75 2.10
N GLU A 48 -9.99 0.94 2.91
CA GLU A 48 -9.85 0.88 4.37
C GLU A 48 -9.80 -0.58 4.79
N LEU A 49 -8.62 -1.11 5.12
CA LEU A 49 -8.46 -2.42 5.75
C LEU A 49 -8.05 -2.23 7.19
N ALA A 50 -8.89 -2.67 8.13
CA ALA A 50 -8.38 -3.10 9.41
C ALA A 50 -7.60 -4.42 9.23
N ASP A 51 -6.56 -4.67 10.04
CA ASP A 51 -5.72 -5.87 9.92
C ASP A 51 -6.53 -7.19 9.93
N TYR A 52 -7.67 -7.21 10.63
CA TYR A 52 -8.59 -8.35 10.68
C TYR A 52 -9.35 -8.58 9.37
N ASP A 53 -9.65 -7.52 8.63
CA ASP A 53 -10.38 -7.61 7.36
C ASP A 53 -9.51 -8.23 6.26
N LEU A 54 -8.18 -8.07 6.36
CA LEU A 54 -7.25 -8.64 5.40
C LEU A 54 -7.25 -10.17 5.46
N ILE A 55 -7.15 -10.75 6.66
CA ILE A 55 -7.15 -12.21 6.83
C ILE A 55 -8.47 -12.79 6.35
N LEU A 56 -9.59 -12.14 6.68
CA LEU A 56 -10.91 -12.57 6.23
C LEU A 56 -11.03 -12.53 4.70
N ASN A 57 -10.56 -11.45 4.06
CA ASN A 57 -10.59 -11.32 2.61
C ASN A 57 -9.67 -12.32 1.91
N LEU A 58 -8.48 -12.59 2.44
CA LEU A 58 -7.60 -13.64 1.92
C LEU A 58 -8.25 -15.02 2.03
N ASN A 59 -8.90 -15.32 3.15
CA ASN A 59 -9.63 -16.59 3.34
C ASN A 59 -10.81 -16.72 2.37
N LYS A 60 -11.50 -15.63 2.05
CA LYS A 60 -12.53 -15.62 1.01
C LYS A 60 -11.93 -15.85 -0.38
N HIS A 61 -10.81 -15.18 -0.69
CA HIS A 61 -10.15 -15.31 -1.99
C HIS A 61 -9.63 -16.74 -2.23
N PHE A 62 -9.01 -17.36 -1.23
CA PHE A 62 -8.41 -18.69 -1.35
C PHE A 62 -9.35 -19.83 -0.91
N ALA A 63 -10.64 -19.56 -0.76
CA ALA A 63 -11.63 -20.47 -0.19
C ALA A 63 -11.49 -21.92 -0.73
N GLY A 64 -11.22 -22.86 0.18
CA GLY A 64 -11.07 -24.29 -0.15
C GLY A 64 -9.68 -24.72 -0.65
N THR A 65 -8.72 -23.79 -0.78
CA THR A 65 -7.36 -24.09 -1.26
C THR A 65 -6.27 -23.74 -0.23
N TRP A 66 -6.45 -22.68 0.54
CA TRP A 66 -5.50 -22.25 1.55
C TRP A 66 -6.18 -21.39 2.62
N GLU A 67 -5.70 -21.48 3.86
CA GLU A 67 -6.21 -20.70 4.99
C GLU A 67 -5.11 -19.76 5.50
N ALA A 68 -5.40 -18.46 5.46
CA ALA A 68 -4.55 -17.39 5.96
C ALA A 68 -4.45 -17.46 7.48
N GLN A 69 -3.25 -17.77 7.97
CA GLN A 69 -2.92 -17.78 9.38
C GLN A 69 -2.21 -16.47 9.77
N SER A 70 -2.54 -15.91 10.94
CA SER A 70 -1.90 -14.71 11.47
C SER A 70 -0.37 -14.84 11.53
N GLY A 71 0.12 -16.03 11.92
CA GLY A 71 1.55 -16.37 11.96
C GLY A 71 2.26 -16.34 10.60
N THR A 72 1.52 -16.29 9.49
CA THR A 72 2.05 -16.14 8.12
C THR A 72 1.85 -14.73 7.59
N ILE A 73 0.67 -14.14 7.82
CA ILE A 73 0.32 -12.83 7.26
C ILE A 73 1.13 -11.70 7.90
N TYR A 74 1.24 -11.66 9.24
CA TYR A 74 1.93 -10.55 9.91
C TYR A 74 3.44 -10.46 9.60
N PRO A 75 4.19 -11.57 9.50
CA PRO A 75 5.57 -11.52 9.02
C PRO A 75 5.69 -10.97 7.59
N ILE A 76 4.79 -11.36 6.67
CA ILE A 76 4.79 -10.86 5.30
C ILE A 76 4.48 -9.35 5.27
N LEU A 77 3.47 -8.90 6.01
CA LEU A 77 3.17 -7.47 6.14
C LEU A 77 4.35 -6.69 6.71
N SER A 78 5.00 -7.22 7.75
CA SER A 78 6.18 -6.59 8.35
C SER A 78 7.34 -6.46 7.37
N LYS A 79 7.54 -7.47 6.50
CA LYS A 79 8.50 -7.44 5.41
C LYS A 79 8.13 -6.38 4.37
N LEU A 80 6.91 -6.44 3.83
CA LEU A 80 6.42 -5.49 2.82
C LEU A 80 6.43 -4.03 3.31
N LYS A 81 6.16 -3.81 4.61
CA LYS A 81 6.24 -2.48 5.25
C LYS A 81 7.67 -1.97 5.32
N ARG A 82 8.60 -2.81 5.77
CA ARG A 82 10.04 -2.49 5.83
C ARG A 82 10.60 -2.15 4.45
N ASP A 83 10.09 -2.84 3.44
CA ASP A 83 10.48 -2.69 2.04
C ASP A 83 9.79 -1.48 1.37
N GLY A 84 8.94 -0.74 2.10
CA GLY A 84 8.25 0.46 1.62
C GLY A 84 7.09 0.19 0.65
N LEU A 85 6.77 -1.08 0.37
CA LEU A 85 5.78 -1.48 -0.64
C LEU A 85 4.34 -1.17 -0.20
N ILE A 86 4.03 -1.29 1.09
CA ILE A 86 2.69 -0.95 1.61
C ILE A 86 2.44 0.56 1.49
N LEU A 87 3.41 1.39 1.85
CA LEU A 87 3.27 2.85 1.71
C LEU A 87 3.10 3.23 0.23
N LEU A 88 3.89 2.60 -0.65
CA LEU A 88 3.82 2.81 -2.08
C LEU A 88 2.45 2.45 -2.67
N ILE A 89 1.91 1.27 -2.35
CA ILE A 89 0.64 0.80 -2.92
C ILE A 89 -0.55 1.66 -2.47
N ILE A 90 -0.54 2.11 -1.21
CA ILE A 90 -1.53 3.05 -0.66
C ILE A 90 -1.41 4.40 -1.36
N LEU A 91 -0.18 4.91 -1.54
CA LEU A 91 0.04 6.16 -2.23
C LEU A 91 -0.52 6.08 -3.66
N ILE A 92 -0.21 5.01 -4.40
CA ILE A 92 -0.71 4.78 -5.77
C ILE A 92 -2.25 4.68 -5.80
N SER A 93 -2.87 4.02 -4.81
CA SER A 93 -4.33 3.95 -4.69
C SER A 93 -4.95 5.34 -4.56
N LEU A 94 -4.44 6.17 -3.63
CA LEU A 94 -4.85 7.56 -3.46
C LEU A 94 -4.57 8.43 -4.70
N ILE A 95 -3.52 8.10 -5.47
CA ILE A 95 -3.20 8.81 -6.72
C ILE A 95 -4.22 8.53 -7.81
N SER A 96 -4.64 7.27 -7.93
CA SER A 96 -5.43 6.80 -9.06
C SER A 96 -6.88 7.26 -8.99
N ASP A 97 -7.41 7.49 -7.79
CA ASP A 97 -8.76 8.03 -7.58
C ASP A 97 -8.88 9.54 -7.88
N ALA A 98 -7.75 10.26 -7.99
CA ALA A 98 -7.73 11.71 -8.23
C ALA A 98 -7.71 12.10 -9.72
N MET A 99 -7.83 11.12 -10.63
CA MET A 99 -7.91 11.29 -12.09
C MET A 99 -9.28 10.88 -12.60
#